data_AF-A0A8T4P2G6-F1
#
_entry.id   AF-A0A8T4P2G6-F1
#
_cell.length_a   1.000
_cell.length_b   1.000
_cell.length_c   1.000
_cell.angle_alpha   90.00
_cell.angle_beta   90.00
_cell.angle_gamma   90.00
#
_symmetry.space_group_name_H-M   'P 1'
#
loop_
_entity.id
_entity.type
_entity.pdbx_description
1 polymer ?
#
loop_
_entity_poly.entity_id
_entity_poly.type
_entity_poly.pdbx_seq_one_letter_code
_entity_poly.pdbx_strand_id
1 'polypeptide(L)'
;MKKIMTLLSFLVIFIIGCNTQQAKEPFCGDNTCQENENENCAADCGGFGGMTKIKCANAGGNWNDCGSPCAGTGAEFCIQVCSPQCECGGIAGFKCPEGYTCRLSGKIADELGVCLK
;
A
#
# COMPACT_ATOMS: atom_id res chain seq x y z
N MET A 1 14.92 -16.00 57.42
CA MET A 1 14.68 -16.87 56.25
C MET A 1 13.43 -16.51 55.43
N LYS A 2 12.30 -16.07 56.03
CA LYS A 2 11.08 -15.67 55.29
C LYS A 2 11.21 -14.44 54.36
N LYS A 3 12.04 -13.44 54.73
CA LYS A 3 12.16 -12.17 53.97
C LYS A 3 12.96 -12.28 52.65
N ILE A 4 13.84 -13.28 52.53
CA ILE A 4 14.66 -13.49 51.31
C ILE A 4 13.83 -14.17 50.22
N MET A 5 12.86 -15.01 50.61
CA MET A 5 12.00 -15.75 49.67
C MET A 5 10.99 -14.85 48.94
N THR A 6 10.59 -13.74 49.55
CA THR A 6 9.66 -12.77 48.94
C THR A 6 10.34 -11.90 47.87
N LEU A 7 11.62 -11.55 48.03
CA LEU A 7 12.36 -10.76 47.04
C LEU A 7 12.64 -11.53 45.74
N LEU A 8 12.93 -12.83 45.85
CA LEU A 8 13.15 -13.70 44.68
C LEU A 8 11.89 -13.88 43.83
N SER A 9 10.69 -13.84 44.43
CA SER A 9 9.44 -14.01 43.67
C SER A 9 9.09 -12.80 42.80
N PHE A 10 9.47 -11.58 43.19
CA PHE A 10 9.27 -10.38 42.36
C PHE A 10 10.29 -10.27 41.22
N LEU A 11 11.52 -10.78 41.41
CA LEU A 11 12.56 -10.75 40.37
C LEU A 11 12.23 -11.65 39.18
N VAL A 12 11.56 -12.79 39.41
CA VAL A 12 11.18 -13.74 38.34
C VAL A 12 10.06 -13.19 37.45
N ILE A 13 9.18 -12.34 37.97
CA ILE A 13 8.05 -11.78 37.20
C ILE A 13 8.52 -10.76 36.15
N PHE A 14 9.65 -10.07 36.38
CA PHE A 14 10.19 -9.09 35.42
C PHE A 14 10.89 -9.71 34.21
N ILE A 15 11.36 -10.96 34.28
CA ILE A 15 12.14 -11.59 33.19
C ILE A 15 11.22 -12.22 32.12
N ILE A 16 9.94 -12.46 32.45
CA ILE A 16 8.98 -13.06 31.50
C ILE A 16 8.33 -11.99 30.59
N GLY A 17 8.47 -10.70 30.93
CA GLY A 17 7.77 -9.61 30.24
C GLY A 17 8.37 -9.08 28.94
N CYS A 18 9.59 -9.46 28.56
CA CYS A 18 10.26 -8.91 27.37
C CYS A 18 10.71 -10.00 26.41
N ASN A 19 9.76 -10.71 25.79
CA ASN A 19 10.05 -11.42 24.55
C ASN A 19 8.84 -11.50 23.61
N THR A 20 7.96 -10.51 23.68
CA THR A 20 7.10 -10.22 22.53
C THR A 20 7.95 -9.43 21.53
N GLN A 21 8.59 -10.15 20.61
CA GLN A 21 8.86 -9.60 19.29
C GLN A 21 7.50 -9.16 18.75
N GLN A 22 7.15 -7.90 18.97
CA GLN A 22 5.99 -7.29 18.37
C GLN A 22 6.24 -7.41 16.87
N ALA A 23 5.48 -8.27 16.19
CA ALA A 23 5.54 -8.38 14.74
C ALA A 23 5.37 -6.95 14.22
N LYS A 24 6.44 -6.40 13.66
CA LYS A 24 6.47 -5.06 13.11
C LYS A 24 5.45 -5.09 11.98
N GLU A 25 4.36 -4.34 12.12
CA GLU A 25 3.42 -4.22 11.02
C GLU A 25 4.19 -3.68 9.82
N PRO A 26 4.02 -4.25 8.61
CA PRO A 26 4.75 -3.80 7.43
C PRO A 26 4.52 -2.30 7.25
N PHE A 27 5.60 -1.53 7.25
CA PHE A 27 5.52 -0.08 7.11
C PHE A 27 5.22 0.25 5.66
N CYS A 28 3.95 0.46 5.35
CA CYS A 28 3.53 0.92 4.04
C CYS A 28 4.00 2.36 3.79
N GLY A 29 4.96 2.56 2.89
CA GLY A 29 5.29 3.91 2.41
C GLY A 29 6.69 4.16 1.86
N ASP A 30 7.61 3.20 1.87
CA ASP A 30 9.00 3.42 1.41
C ASP A 30 9.33 2.82 0.03
N ASN A 31 8.42 2.06 -0.57
CA ASN A 31 8.60 1.45 -1.90
C ASN A 31 9.81 0.50 -2.00
N THR A 32 10.36 0.02 -0.88
CA THR A 32 11.50 -0.91 -0.85
C THR A 32 11.17 -2.14 -0.04
N CYS A 33 10.98 -3.28 -0.71
CA CYS A 33 11.09 -4.57 -0.05
C CYS A 33 12.52 -4.72 0.46
N GLN A 34 12.71 -4.84 1.77
CA GLN A 34 14.03 -5.14 2.31
C GLN A 34 14.34 -6.62 2.03
N GLU A 35 15.29 -6.89 1.13
CA GLU A 35 15.66 -8.25 0.68
C GLU A 35 16.09 -9.21 1.80
N ASN A 36 16.34 -8.69 3.00
CA ASN A 36 16.91 -9.42 4.13
C ASN A 36 15.88 -9.75 5.21
N GLU A 37 14.67 -9.23 5.08
CA GLU A 37 13.58 -9.58 5.97
C GLU A 37 12.75 -10.62 5.22
N ASN A 38 12.48 -11.77 5.84
CA ASN A 38 11.62 -12.82 5.28
C ASN A 38 10.14 -12.35 5.24
N GLU A 39 9.93 -11.08 4.89
CA GLU A 39 8.67 -10.41 4.74
C GLU A 39 8.04 -10.91 3.45
N ASN A 40 6.86 -11.48 3.61
CA ASN A 40 6.00 -11.77 2.49
C ASN A 40 5.47 -10.42 1.98
N CYS A 41 6.24 -9.74 1.12
CA CYS A 41 5.90 -8.50 0.41
C CYS A 41 4.61 -8.58 -0.42
N ALA A 42 3.86 -9.68 -0.33
CA ALA A 42 2.50 -9.81 -0.83
C ALA A 42 1.52 -8.79 -0.22
N ALA A 43 1.87 -8.12 0.89
CA ALA A 43 1.20 -6.90 1.35
C ALA A 43 1.76 -5.66 0.63
N ASP A 44 1.80 -5.74 -0.70
CA ASP A 44 1.91 -4.65 -1.65
C ASP A 44 0.79 -3.66 -1.25
N CYS A 45 1.15 -2.49 -0.72
CA CYS A 45 0.23 -1.54 -0.11
C CYS A 45 -0.85 -1.12 -1.13
N GLY A 46 -2.00 -1.79 -1.07
CA GLY A 46 -3.00 -1.78 -2.12
C GLY A 46 -3.49 -0.38 -2.43
N GLY A 47 -3.29 0.05 -3.67
CA GLY A 47 -4.03 1.15 -4.27
C GLY A 47 -5.52 0.79 -4.39
N PHE A 48 -6.31 1.77 -4.83
CA PHE A 48 -7.76 1.64 -4.94
C PHE A 48 -8.18 0.33 -5.66
N GLY A 49 -9.11 -0.42 -5.06
CA GLY A 49 -9.63 -1.66 -5.66
C GLY A 49 -8.67 -2.86 -5.69
N GLY A 50 -7.65 -2.89 -4.81
CA GLY A 50 -6.66 -3.97 -4.74
C GLY A 50 -5.63 -3.92 -5.87
N MET A 51 -5.44 -2.73 -6.44
CA MET A 51 -4.37 -2.46 -7.40
C MET A 51 -3.03 -2.41 -6.66
N THR A 52 -1.97 -2.90 -7.28
CA THR A 52 -0.63 -2.82 -6.69
C THR A 52 0.39 -2.29 -7.69
N LYS A 53 1.56 -1.83 -7.20
CA LYS A 53 2.60 -1.26 -8.07
C LYS A 53 3.14 -2.28 -9.06
N ILE A 54 3.40 -3.50 -8.59
CA ILE A 54 3.87 -4.60 -9.43
C ILE A 54 2.81 -4.96 -10.47
N LYS A 55 1.53 -5.05 -10.06
CA LYS A 55 0.43 -5.34 -10.98
C LYS A 55 0.26 -4.27 -12.06
N CYS A 56 0.44 -3.00 -11.69
CA CYS A 56 0.42 -1.88 -12.63
C CYS A 56 1.59 -1.95 -13.62
N ALA A 57 2.81 -2.11 -13.12
CA ALA A 57 4.03 -2.18 -13.93
C ALA A 57 4.00 -3.35 -14.92
N ASN A 58 3.60 -4.55 -14.47
CA ASN A 58 3.48 -5.74 -15.32
C ASN A 58 2.45 -5.58 -16.45
N ALA A 59 1.43 -4.75 -16.25
CA ALA A 59 0.45 -4.45 -17.28
C ALA A 59 0.92 -3.36 -18.26
N GLY A 60 2.02 -2.65 -17.98
CA GLY A 60 2.43 -1.48 -18.73
C GLY A 60 1.63 -0.22 -18.37
N GLY A 61 1.12 -0.13 -17.15
CA GLY A 61 0.54 1.08 -16.58
C GLY A 61 1.60 2.00 -15.98
N ASN A 62 1.21 3.23 -15.64
CA ASN A 62 2.07 4.17 -14.93
C ASN A 62 1.65 4.25 -13.46
N TRP A 63 2.55 3.95 -12.53
CA TRP A 63 2.22 4.04 -11.11
C TRP A 63 2.33 5.48 -10.61
N ASN A 64 1.31 5.96 -9.92
CA ASN A 64 1.30 7.25 -9.25
C ASN A 64 1.00 7.05 -7.76
N ASP A 65 2.00 7.34 -6.90
CA ASP A 65 1.89 7.22 -5.44
C ASP A 65 0.95 8.28 -4.82
N CYS A 66 0.71 9.40 -5.50
CA CYS A 66 -0.22 10.46 -5.08
C CYS A 66 -1.17 10.83 -6.23
N GLY A 67 -2.02 9.88 -6.57
CA GLY A 67 -3.14 10.08 -7.49
C GLY A 67 -4.36 10.75 -6.86
N SER A 68 -5.25 11.24 -7.71
CA SER A 68 -6.57 11.70 -7.26
C SER A 68 -7.54 10.53 -7.17
N PRO A 69 -8.16 10.26 -6.01
CA PRO A 69 -9.11 9.15 -5.86
C PRO A 69 -10.38 9.31 -6.71
N CYS A 70 -10.62 10.49 -7.27
CA CYS A 70 -11.75 10.74 -8.16
C CYS A 70 -11.36 10.74 -9.64
N ALA A 71 -10.10 10.53 -9.99
CA ALA A 71 -9.71 10.41 -11.38
C ALA A 71 -10.44 9.21 -12.02
N GLY A 72 -11.10 9.46 -13.15
CA GLY A 72 -11.92 8.46 -13.85
C GLY A 72 -13.32 8.20 -13.26
N THR A 73 -13.72 8.84 -12.16
CA THR A 73 -15.07 8.64 -11.58
C THR A 73 -16.13 9.59 -12.13
N GLY A 74 -15.72 10.64 -12.86
CA GLY A 74 -16.62 11.68 -13.37
C GLY A 74 -17.08 12.69 -12.31
N ALA A 75 -16.53 12.63 -11.09
CA ALA A 75 -16.87 13.58 -10.04
C ALA A 75 -16.51 15.03 -10.42
N GLU A 76 -17.44 15.95 -10.21
CA GLU A 76 -17.21 17.39 -10.41
C GLU A 76 -16.38 18.01 -9.29
N PHE A 77 -16.52 17.46 -8.08
CA PHE A 77 -15.77 17.83 -6.90
C PHE A 77 -15.00 16.62 -6.39
N CYS A 78 -13.71 16.82 -6.11
CA CYS A 78 -12.88 15.80 -5.52
C CYS A 78 -12.13 16.36 -4.32
N ILE A 79 -12.10 15.60 -3.23
CA ILE A 79 -11.19 15.90 -2.13
C ILE A 79 -9.75 15.62 -2.58
N GLN A 80 -8.86 16.59 -2.37
CA GLN A 80 -7.44 16.43 -2.70
C GLN A 80 -6.74 15.63 -1.61
N VAL A 81 -6.91 14.31 -1.67
CA VAL A 81 -6.15 13.35 -0.86
C VAL A 81 -5.31 12.52 -1.82
N CYS A 82 -4.03 12.33 -1.50
CA CYS A 82 -3.17 11.42 -2.26
C CYS A 82 -3.68 9.99 -2.09
N SER A 83 -3.93 9.30 -3.22
CA SER A 83 -4.21 7.88 -3.23
C SER A 83 -3.34 7.18 -4.26
N PRO A 84 -2.59 6.12 -3.88
CA PRO A 84 -1.82 5.34 -4.84
C PRO A 84 -2.72 4.72 -5.91
N GLN A 85 -2.38 4.93 -7.18
CA GLN A 85 -3.20 4.50 -8.31
C GLN A 85 -2.35 4.05 -9.50
N CYS A 86 -2.93 3.22 -10.36
CA CYS A 86 -2.37 2.87 -11.65
C CYS A 86 -3.03 3.71 -12.74
N GLU A 87 -2.25 4.58 -13.36
CA GLU A 87 -2.66 5.43 -14.47
C GLU A 87 -2.60 4.69 -15.80
N CYS A 88 -3.50 5.07 -16.70
CA CYS A 88 -3.69 4.43 -18.00
C CYS A 88 -4.01 5.47 -19.09
N GLY A 89 -3.98 5.05 -20.36
CA GLY A 89 -4.24 5.94 -21.49
C GLY A 89 -3.09 6.93 -21.72
N GLY A 90 -3.46 8.18 -22.00
CA GLY A 90 -2.53 9.22 -22.42
C GLY A 90 -1.85 8.93 -23.76
N ILE A 91 -0.99 9.86 -24.18
CA ILE A 91 -0.18 9.72 -25.40
C ILE A 91 0.76 8.51 -25.35
N ALA A 92 1.14 8.08 -24.15
CA ALA A 92 1.99 6.92 -23.92
C ALA A 92 1.24 5.58 -24.09
N GLY A 93 -0.09 5.59 -24.14
CA GLY A 93 -0.90 4.38 -24.30
C GLY A 93 -0.76 3.40 -23.14
N PHE A 94 -0.66 3.90 -21.90
CA PHE A 94 -0.55 3.08 -20.70
C PHE A 94 -1.75 2.15 -20.54
N LYS A 95 -1.51 0.92 -20.08
CA LYS A 95 -2.51 -0.14 -20.05
C LYS A 95 -2.90 -0.52 -18.63
N CYS A 96 -4.12 -1.02 -18.49
CA CYS A 96 -4.60 -1.60 -17.25
C CYS A 96 -4.36 -3.10 -17.18
N PRO A 97 -4.13 -3.65 -15.97
CA PRO A 97 -4.08 -5.09 -15.75
C PRO A 97 -5.45 -5.73 -16.01
N GLU A 98 -5.45 -7.06 -16.18
CA GLU A 98 -6.67 -7.83 -16.38
C GLU A 98 -7.67 -7.61 -15.23
N GLY A 99 -8.95 -7.47 -15.61
CA GLY A 99 -10.04 -7.19 -14.68
C GLY A 99 -10.17 -5.72 -14.28
N TYR A 100 -9.39 -4.81 -14.89
CA TYR A 100 -9.52 -3.37 -14.70
C TYR A 100 -9.78 -2.68 -16.04
N THR A 101 -10.61 -1.65 -15.98
CA THR A 101 -10.96 -0.78 -17.11
C THR A 101 -10.25 0.56 -16.94
N CYS A 102 -9.67 1.07 -18.02
CA CYS A 102 -9.15 2.42 -18.03
C CYS A 102 -10.29 3.44 -18.04
N ARG A 103 -10.41 4.24 -16.98
CA ARG A 103 -11.44 5.27 -16.86
C ARG A 103 -10.85 6.65 -17.12
N LEU A 104 -11.22 7.22 -18.25
CA LEU A 104 -10.86 8.56 -18.70
C LEU A 104 -12.01 9.54 -18.36
N SER A 105 -11.73 10.84 -18.24
CA SER A 105 -12.81 11.83 -18.01
C SER A 105 -13.57 12.17 -19.30
N GLY A 106 -13.00 11.86 -20.46
CA GLY A 106 -13.49 12.18 -21.80
C GLY A 106 -13.34 13.65 -22.20
N LYS A 107 -12.70 14.48 -21.38
CA LYS A 107 -12.74 15.95 -21.52
C LYS A 107 -11.58 16.53 -22.32
N ILE A 108 -10.47 15.80 -22.42
CA ILE A 108 -9.22 16.29 -23.02
C ILE A 108 -8.62 15.16 -23.88
N ALA A 109 -8.09 15.51 -25.06
CA ALA A 109 -7.33 14.56 -25.87
C ALA A 109 -6.07 14.09 -25.13
N ASP A 110 -5.71 12.82 -25.30
CA ASP A 110 -4.53 12.20 -24.65
C ASP A 110 -4.51 12.36 -23.13
N GLU A 111 -5.69 12.39 -22.50
CA GLU A 111 -5.77 12.44 -21.04
C GLU A 111 -5.29 11.12 -20.41
N LEU A 112 -4.71 11.25 -19.22
CA LEU A 112 -4.46 10.12 -18.34
C LEU A 112 -5.75 9.75 -17.60
N GLY A 113 -6.04 8.46 -17.58
CA GLY A 113 -7.11 7.86 -16.79
C GLY A 113 -6.55 7.04 -15.65
N VAL A 114 -7.45 6.35 -14.94
CA VAL A 114 -7.09 5.44 -13.86
C VAL A 114 -7.72 4.07 -14.08
N CYS A 115 -6.97 3.03 -13.72
CA CYS A 115 -7.43 1.66 -13.79
C CYS A 115 -8.35 1.32 -12.62
N LEU A 116 -9.64 1.15 -12.91
CA LEU A 116 -10.68 0.81 -11.95
C LEU A 116 -11.33 -0.53 -12.32
N LYS A 117 -11.75 -1.33 -11.34
CA LYS A 117 -12.52 -2.55 -11.61
C LYS A 117 -13.90 -2.20 -12.17
#